data_AF-A0A8S2VS26-F1
#
_entry.id   AF-A0A8S2VS26-F1
#
_cell.length_a   1.000
_cell.length_b   1.000
_cell.length_c   1.000
_cell.angle_alpha   90.00
_cell.angle_beta   90.00
_cell.angle_gamma   90.00
#
_symmetry.space_group_name_H-M   'P 1'
#
loop_
_entity.id
_entity.type
_entity.pdbx_description
1 polymer ?
#
loop_
_entity_poly.entity_id
_entity_poly.type
_entity_poly.pdbx_seq_one_letter_code
_entity_poly.pdbx_strand_id
1 'polypeptide(L)'
;MSLRFFDIKWENVDEYLKSIGFMSVQTSHEWAKVFSKGDYEEFSNDLRGGKQTDSFYDTFPEIEADAKAFVVQACSQKSGEFKALDLAQFIDEKYYELTGIKKQIGADFIRSERSCRLDLRRWGAKFEANSQRPYFEGYERDDVVKHRNEFIGYFLAHKDYYYTITDGEIPMWKIPIQNPHRILIFHDESTFRSGEVSLKRWFFGENTPENEWKEATAKYITLSVDSDVNYIDRTATASINTGTDAYFDNDTALAQFERLFQMLEFKQRYKYNQIEIVVDNARTHTAKAYSLQEFGKNIGTRCPIEQIEYVDENGVQKVIDCYFKGGENKGKSKGLVELCKDLGVQLPAKIKLDDI
;
A
#
# COMPACT_ATOMS: atom_id res chain seq x y z
N MET A 1 -2.20 30.79 43.48
CA MET A 1 -3.06 31.75 44.19
C MET A 1 -3.51 32.93 43.31
N SER A 2 -2.71 33.37 42.33
CA SER A 2 -3.04 34.49 41.43
C SER A 2 -4.21 34.23 40.47
N LEU A 3 -4.35 33.03 39.88
CA LEU A 3 -5.42 32.74 38.89
C LEU A 3 -6.84 32.83 39.46
N ARG A 4 -7.04 32.44 40.72
CA ARG A 4 -8.33 32.57 41.41
C ARG A 4 -8.74 34.03 41.62
N PHE A 5 -7.78 34.94 41.71
CA PHE A 5 -8.06 36.38 41.84
C PHE A 5 -8.63 36.99 40.56
N PHE A 6 -8.36 36.37 39.41
CA PHE A 6 -8.83 36.82 38.09
C PHE A 6 -10.06 36.04 37.58
N ASP A 7 -10.69 35.21 38.43
CA ASP A 7 -11.80 34.31 38.04
C ASP A 7 -11.48 33.40 36.84
N ILE A 8 -10.18 33.10 36.64
CA ILE A 8 -9.74 32.21 35.57
C ILE A 8 -9.74 30.78 36.12
N LYS A 9 -10.62 29.96 35.55
CA LYS A 9 -10.66 28.52 35.80
C LYS A 9 -9.38 27.85 35.28
N TRP A 10 -8.90 26.87 36.03
CA TRP A 10 -7.69 26.15 35.70
C TRP A 10 -7.77 25.45 34.34
N GLU A 11 -8.94 24.88 34.08
CA GLU A 11 -9.28 24.15 32.86
C GLU A 11 -9.09 25.05 31.63
N ASN A 12 -9.45 26.33 31.73
CA ASN A 12 -9.28 27.30 30.65
C ASN A 12 -7.80 27.60 30.35
N VAL A 13 -6.95 27.60 31.39
CA VAL A 13 -5.50 27.79 31.22
C VAL A 13 -4.88 26.56 30.56
N ASP A 14 -5.30 25.37 30.98
CA ASP A 14 -4.84 24.11 30.39
C ASP A 14 -5.27 23.95 28.92
N GLU A 15 -6.51 24.32 28.58
CA GLU A 15 -6.99 24.35 27.20
C GLU A 15 -6.24 25.38 26.36
N TYR A 16 -6.00 26.57 26.90
CA TYR A 16 -5.21 27.60 26.22
C TYR A 16 -3.78 27.14 25.95
N LEU A 17 -3.08 26.58 26.95
CA LEU A 17 -1.71 26.07 26.78
C LEU A 17 -1.65 24.96 25.73
N LYS A 18 -2.62 24.03 25.74
CA LYS A 18 -2.75 23.01 24.69
C LYS A 18 -2.93 23.62 23.30
N SER A 19 -3.76 24.67 23.19
CA SER A 19 -4.05 25.32 21.90
C SER A 19 -2.82 25.98 21.25
N ILE A 20 -1.84 26.40 22.07
CA ILE A 20 -0.58 27.01 21.60
C ILE A 20 0.60 26.03 21.60
N GLY A 21 0.35 24.73 21.80
CA GLY A 21 1.38 23.69 21.81
C GLY A 21 2.26 23.63 23.06
N PHE A 22 1.89 24.35 24.12
CA PHE A 22 2.57 24.30 25.42
C PHE A 22 2.06 23.14 26.29
N MET A 23 2.84 22.77 27.30
CA MET A 23 2.47 21.71 28.23
C MET A 23 1.28 22.14 29.09
N SER A 24 0.33 21.23 29.28
CA SER A 24 -0.64 21.39 30.35
C SER A 24 0.09 21.42 31.68
N VAL A 25 -0.55 21.96 32.70
CA VAL A 25 0.09 22.04 34.00
C VAL A 25 0.16 20.66 34.67
N GLN A 26 -0.76 19.74 34.37
CA GLN A 26 -0.63 18.36 34.80
C GLN A 26 0.65 17.72 34.22
N THR A 27 0.89 17.91 32.92
CA THR A 27 2.13 17.43 32.27
C THR A 27 3.36 18.11 32.85
N SER A 28 3.32 19.44 33.04
CA SER A 28 4.42 20.21 33.65
C SER A 28 4.72 19.74 35.08
N HIS A 29 3.70 19.35 35.83
CA HIS A 29 3.85 18.86 37.20
C HIS A 29 4.46 17.45 37.24
N GLU A 30 4.06 16.55 36.34
CA GLU A 30 4.72 15.25 36.20
C GLU A 30 6.20 15.42 35.80
N TRP A 31 6.50 16.36 34.89
CA TRP A 31 7.89 16.68 34.54
C TRP A 31 8.69 17.27 35.69
N ALA A 32 8.09 18.13 36.50
CA ALA A 32 8.73 18.63 37.72
C ALA A 32 9.03 17.49 38.71
N LYS A 33 8.17 16.47 38.79
CA LYS A 33 8.45 15.27 39.59
C LYS A 33 9.61 14.47 39.02
N VAL A 34 9.62 14.18 37.72
CA VAL A 34 10.72 13.50 37.01
C VAL A 34 12.05 14.21 37.26
N PHE A 35 12.06 15.54 37.07
CA PHE A 35 13.23 16.38 37.34
C PHE A 35 13.66 16.34 38.82
N SER A 36 12.72 16.48 39.76
CA SER A 36 13.02 16.45 41.20
C SER A 36 13.55 15.09 41.68
N LYS A 37 13.20 14.00 40.99
CA LYS A 37 13.68 12.64 41.26
C LYS A 37 15.04 12.36 40.61
N GLY A 38 15.56 13.28 39.80
CA GLY A 38 16.80 13.09 39.05
C GLY A 38 16.68 12.05 37.93
N ASP A 39 15.49 11.77 37.44
CA ASP A 39 15.26 10.84 36.34
C ASP A 39 15.46 11.55 34.99
N TYR A 40 16.73 11.85 34.70
CA TYR A 40 17.13 12.59 33.51
C TYR A 40 16.97 11.77 32.22
N GLU A 41 16.74 10.45 32.32
CA GLU A 41 16.48 9.58 31.16
C GLU A 41 15.08 9.85 30.58
N GLU A 42 14.04 9.87 31.42
CA GLU A 42 12.68 10.22 31.00
C GLU A 42 12.62 11.66 30.45
N PHE A 43 13.36 12.58 31.08
CA PHE A 43 13.47 13.98 30.64
C PHE A 43 14.16 14.14 29.27
N SER A 44 15.22 13.37 28.99
CA SER A 44 15.98 13.45 27.74
C SER A 44 15.26 12.78 26.56
N ASN A 45 14.28 11.92 26.83
CA ASN A 45 13.54 11.19 25.80
C ASN A 45 12.41 12.01 25.14
N ASP A 46 12.02 13.16 25.69
CA ASP A 46 10.90 13.98 25.18
C ASP A 46 11.28 14.88 23.99
N LEU A 47 12.52 14.81 23.50
CA LEU A 47 13.04 15.55 22.32
C LEU A 47 12.88 17.09 22.33
N ARG A 48 12.31 17.67 23.39
CA ARG A 48 12.02 19.10 23.54
C ARG A 48 13.05 19.87 24.36
N GLY A 49 13.98 19.18 25.03
CA GLY A 49 15.19 19.77 25.56
C GLY A 49 16.20 19.97 24.43
N GLY A 50 16.29 21.20 23.89
CA GLY A 50 17.10 21.53 22.71
C GLY A 50 18.51 20.91 22.71
N LYS A 51 19.00 20.58 21.50
CA LYS A 51 20.37 20.10 21.24
C LYS A 51 21.39 20.95 21.99
N GLN A 52 22.03 20.41 23.02
CA GLN A 52 23.17 21.08 23.66
C GLN A 52 24.48 20.89 22.88
N THR A 53 24.54 19.94 21.94
CA THR A 53 25.66 19.74 21.01
C THR A 53 25.14 19.19 19.69
N ASP A 54 25.90 19.40 18.61
CA ASP A 54 25.67 18.72 17.34
C ASP A 54 25.59 17.21 17.58
N SER A 55 24.55 16.58 17.04
CA SER A 55 24.42 15.14 17.08
C SER A 55 25.53 14.53 16.21
N PHE A 56 26.00 13.33 16.55
CA PHE A 56 26.97 12.59 15.74
C PHE A 56 26.59 12.59 14.24
N TYR A 57 25.31 12.40 13.92
CA TYR A 57 24.82 12.39 12.55
C TYR A 57 24.72 13.78 11.91
N ASP A 58 24.74 14.86 12.69
CA ASP A 58 24.88 16.20 12.12
C ASP A 58 26.29 16.40 11.54
N THR A 59 27.29 15.73 12.12
CA THR A 59 28.67 15.75 11.65
C THR A 59 28.92 14.69 10.57
N PHE A 60 28.20 13.55 10.63
CA PHE A 60 28.36 12.42 9.71
C PHE A 60 26.99 11.96 9.14
N PRO A 61 26.33 12.79 8.30
CA PRO A 61 25.01 12.48 7.77
C PRO A 61 24.99 11.27 6.83
N GLU A 62 26.07 11.02 6.09
CA GLU A 62 26.24 9.84 5.25
C GLU A 62 26.22 8.54 6.06
N ILE A 63 26.81 8.54 7.25
CA ILE A 63 26.76 7.37 8.16
C ILE A 63 25.33 7.13 8.64
N GLU A 64 24.52 8.17 8.84
CA GLU A 64 23.11 8.00 9.23
C GLU A 64 22.30 7.30 8.13
N ALA A 65 22.50 7.71 6.87
CA ALA A 65 21.79 7.13 5.74
C ALA A 65 22.15 5.64 5.56
N ASP A 66 23.44 5.32 5.60
CA ASP A 66 23.94 3.94 5.49
C ASP A 66 23.49 3.08 6.66
N ALA A 67 23.52 3.63 7.88
CA ALA A 67 23.08 2.94 9.09
C ALA A 67 21.59 2.61 9.04
N LYS A 68 20.73 3.54 8.57
CA LYS A 68 19.30 3.27 8.36
C LYS A 68 19.08 2.16 7.35
N ALA A 69 19.80 2.18 6.22
CA ALA A 69 19.70 1.14 5.21
C ALA A 69 20.13 -0.24 5.75
N PHE A 70 21.24 -0.28 6.49
CA PHE A 70 21.73 -1.48 7.16
C PHE A 70 20.70 -2.06 8.14
N VAL A 71 20.10 -1.21 8.99
CA VAL A 71 19.05 -1.63 9.94
C VAL A 71 17.83 -2.18 9.21
N VAL A 72 17.35 -1.50 8.17
CA VAL A 72 16.19 -1.98 7.39
C VAL A 72 16.48 -3.34 6.77
N GLN A 73 17.67 -3.52 6.18
CA GLN A 73 18.08 -4.79 5.60
C GLN A 73 18.18 -5.89 6.67
N ALA A 74 18.88 -5.65 7.78
CA ALA A 74 19.08 -6.62 8.84
C ALA A 74 17.76 -7.02 9.53
N CYS A 75 16.88 -6.05 9.82
CA CYS A 75 15.56 -6.29 10.40
C CYS A 75 14.54 -6.92 9.44
N SER A 76 14.85 -6.98 8.14
CA SER A 76 14.04 -7.66 7.13
C SER A 76 14.39 -9.16 7.02
N GLN A 77 15.53 -9.60 7.57
CA GLN A 77 15.96 -10.99 7.50
C GLN A 77 15.11 -11.91 8.39
N LYS A 78 14.92 -13.16 7.93
CA LYS A 78 14.13 -14.20 8.62
C LYS A 78 14.65 -14.58 10.00
N SER A 79 15.96 -14.52 10.22
CA SER A 79 16.58 -14.96 11.48
C SER A 79 16.19 -14.07 12.67
N GLY A 80 15.88 -12.78 12.42
CA GLY A 80 15.56 -11.83 13.49
C GLY A 80 16.70 -11.63 14.49
N GLU A 81 17.93 -11.96 14.12
CA GLU A 81 19.09 -11.99 15.03
C GLU A 81 19.70 -10.61 15.28
N PHE A 82 19.25 -9.59 14.55
CA PHE A 82 19.77 -8.23 14.63
C PHE A 82 19.70 -7.66 16.05
N LYS A 83 20.83 -7.15 16.52
CA LYS A 83 21.00 -6.47 17.81
C LYS A 83 21.50 -5.06 17.58
N ALA A 84 21.24 -4.19 18.56
CA ALA A 84 21.81 -2.84 18.56
C ALA A 84 23.35 -2.83 18.56
N LEU A 85 23.98 -3.93 18.99
CA LEU A 85 25.43 -4.10 18.94
C LEU A 85 25.93 -4.19 17.49
N ASP A 86 25.16 -4.82 16.60
CA ASP A 86 25.52 -4.94 15.18
C ASP A 86 25.50 -3.57 14.51
N LEU A 87 24.55 -2.70 14.90
CA LEU A 87 24.52 -1.30 14.47
C LEU A 87 25.71 -0.50 15.00
N ALA A 88 26.10 -0.72 16.26
CA ALA A 88 27.28 -0.06 16.84
C ALA A 88 28.56 -0.44 16.10
N GLN A 89 28.72 -1.72 15.75
CA GLN A 89 29.85 -2.22 14.96
C GLN A 89 29.86 -1.60 13.55
N PHE A 90 28.71 -1.60 12.87
CA PHE A 90 28.58 -1.03 11.54
C PHE A 90 28.96 0.47 11.51
N ILE A 91 28.45 1.26 12.45
CA ILE A 91 28.75 2.70 12.54
C ILE A 91 30.23 2.94 12.82
N ASP A 92 30.82 2.12 13.69
CA ASP A 92 32.23 2.22 14.05
C ASP A 92 33.13 1.94 12.84
N GLU A 93 32.86 0.87 12.09
CA GLU A 93 33.55 0.55 10.84
C GLU A 93 33.44 1.68 9.82
N LYS A 94 32.21 2.19 9.60
CA LYS A 94 31.97 3.29 8.67
C LYS A 94 32.67 4.58 9.06
N TYR A 95 32.72 4.89 10.35
CA TYR A 95 33.42 6.07 10.84
C TYR A 95 34.93 6.00 10.54
N TYR A 96 35.58 4.87 10.82
CA TYR A 96 37.01 4.72 10.56
C TYR A 96 37.33 4.62 9.07
N GLU A 97 36.45 4.01 8.27
CA GLU A 97 36.53 4.03 6.80
C GLU A 97 36.50 5.46 6.27
N LEU A 98 35.54 6.27 6.73
CA LEU A 98 35.33 7.63 6.25
C LEU A 98 36.43 8.61 6.71
N THR A 99 36.87 8.51 7.97
CA THR A 99 37.85 9.44 8.55
C THR A 99 39.30 9.04 8.27
N GLY A 100 39.55 7.78 7.88
CA GLY A 100 40.89 7.22 7.69
C GLY A 100 41.71 7.08 8.99
N ILE A 101 41.09 7.31 10.15
CA ILE A 101 41.74 7.15 11.46
C ILE A 101 41.91 5.66 11.75
N LYS A 102 43.05 5.26 12.32
CA LYS A 102 43.25 3.88 12.76
C LYS A 102 42.66 3.68 14.15
N LYS A 103 41.70 2.76 14.28
CA LYS A 103 41.15 2.35 15.58
C LYS A 103 42.26 1.78 16.47
N GLN A 104 42.32 2.27 17.71
CA GLN A 104 43.24 1.73 18.72
C GLN A 104 42.69 0.42 19.29
N ILE A 105 43.57 -0.53 19.60
CA ILE A 105 43.19 -1.81 20.20
C ILE A 105 42.59 -1.54 21.58
N GLY A 106 41.37 -2.02 21.83
CA GLY A 106 40.64 -1.82 23.08
C GLY A 106 39.90 -0.49 23.19
N ALA A 107 39.85 0.31 22.12
CA ALA A 107 38.99 1.49 22.08
C ALA A 107 37.51 1.09 22.03
N ASP A 108 36.69 1.81 22.79
CA ASP A 108 35.24 1.71 22.74
C ASP A 108 34.69 2.07 21.36
N PHE A 109 33.44 1.67 21.09
CA PHE A 109 32.75 2.08 19.86
C PHE A 109 32.56 3.60 19.84
N ILE A 110 32.77 4.19 18.65
CA ILE A 110 32.46 5.62 18.40
C ILE A 110 31.02 5.94 18.79
N ARG A 111 30.12 4.98 18.58
CA ARG A 111 28.74 5.03 19.05
C ARG A 111 28.42 3.77 19.85
N SER A 112 28.18 3.96 21.14
CA SER A 112 27.90 2.83 22.05
C SER A 112 26.62 2.08 21.65
N GLU A 113 26.53 0.79 22.00
CA GLU A 113 25.29 0.00 21.82
C GLU A 113 24.07 0.71 22.42
N ARG A 114 24.24 1.35 23.59
CA ARG A 114 23.19 2.11 24.26
C ARG A 114 22.70 3.29 23.40
N SER A 115 23.62 4.03 22.78
CA SER A 115 23.29 5.12 21.85
C SER A 115 22.58 4.59 20.61
N CYS A 116 23.02 3.46 20.06
CA CYS A 116 22.38 2.82 18.92
C CYS A 116 20.95 2.36 19.22
N ARG A 117 20.64 1.89 20.44
CA ARG A 117 19.25 1.62 20.86
C ARG A 117 18.38 2.87 20.82
N LEU A 118 18.91 4.03 21.21
CA LEU A 118 18.19 5.30 21.13
C LEU A 118 17.98 5.74 19.68
N ASP A 119 18.98 5.54 18.82
CA ASP A 119 18.86 5.85 17.39
C ASP A 119 17.80 4.99 16.71
N LEU A 120 17.81 3.68 16.96
CA LEU A 120 16.78 2.76 16.45
C LEU A 120 15.38 3.26 16.81
N ARG A 121 15.16 3.67 18.07
CA ARG A 121 13.89 4.25 18.50
C ARG A 121 13.56 5.57 17.80
N ARG A 122 14.55 6.46 17.65
CA ARG A 122 14.39 7.74 16.93
C ARG A 122 14.03 7.54 15.46
N TRP A 123 14.55 6.49 14.83
CA TRP A 123 14.23 6.10 13.47
C TRP A 123 12.92 5.32 13.36
N GLY A 124 12.17 5.17 14.46
CA GLY A 124 10.85 4.53 14.48
C GLY A 124 10.87 3.02 14.69
N ALA A 125 12.03 2.40 14.94
CA ALA A 125 12.10 0.97 15.23
C ALA A 125 11.52 0.67 16.63
N LYS A 126 10.67 -0.35 16.69
CA LYS A 126 10.08 -0.85 17.93
C LYS A 126 10.67 -2.21 18.27
N PHE A 127 11.09 -2.38 19.52
CA PHE A 127 11.52 -3.67 20.04
C PHE A 127 10.31 -4.43 20.57
N GLU A 128 9.67 -5.21 19.71
CA GLU A 128 8.54 -6.06 20.05
C GLU A 128 8.95 -7.54 19.92
N ALA A 129 8.49 -8.38 20.84
CA ALA A 129 8.66 -9.83 20.68
C ALA A 129 7.90 -10.26 19.42
N ASN A 130 8.62 -10.80 18.44
CA ASN A 130 8.08 -11.12 17.12
C ASN A 130 7.20 -12.38 17.18
N SER A 131 6.00 -12.27 17.76
CA SER A 131 5.01 -13.35 17.83
C SER A 131 3.96 -13.28 16.71
N GLN A 132 3.92 -12.19 15.93
CA GLN A 132 2.84 -11.92 14.97
C GLN A 132 3.28 -11.27 13.64
N ARG A 133 4.53 -11.36 13.19
CA ARG A 133 4.78 -11.03 11.78
C ARG A 133 4.10 -12.08 10.91
N PRO A 134 3.21 -11.69 9.96
CA PRO A 134 2.80 -12.58 8.90
C PRO A 134 4.06 -12.89 8.08
N TYR A 135 4.64 -14.07 8.28
CA TYR A 135 5.64 -14.59 7.37
C TYR A 135 4.89 -15.14 6.16
N PHE A 136 4.94 -14.40 5.05
CA PHE A 136 4.49 -14.91 3.77
C PHE A 136 5.57 -15.87 3.24
N GLU A 137 5.26 -17.15 3.22
CA GLU A 137 6.19 -18.17 2.72
C GLU A 137 6.59 -17.86 1.27
N GLY A 138 7.90 -17.88 0.99
CA GLY A 138 8.44 -17.65 -0.35
C GLY A 138 8.95 -16.23 -0.64
N TYR A 139 8.84 -15.28 0.30
CA TYR A 139 9.30 -13.89 0.11
C TYR A 139 10.79 -13.73 -0.24
N GLU A 140 11.61 -14.70 0.19
CA GLU A 140 13.06 -14.76 -0.01
C GLU A 140 13.46 -15.64 -1.21
N ARG A 141 12.50 -16.20 -1.96
CA ARG A 141 12.86 -16.96 -3.17
C ARG A 141 13.48 -16.01 -4.19
N ASP A 142 14.54 -16.46 -4.85
CA ASP A 142 15.28 -15.64 -5.82
C ASP A 142 14.39 -15.04 -6.91
N ASP A 143 13.38 -15.78 -7.38
CA ASP A 143 12.43 -15.31 -8.38
C ASP A 143 11.50 -14.20 -7.83
N VAL A 144 11.04 -14.34 -6.59
CA VAL A 144 10.23 -13.33 -5.90
C VAL A 144 11.03 -12.07 -5.63
N VAL A 145 12.27 -12.21 -5.14
CA VAL A 145 13.18 -11.08 -4.90
C VAL A 145 13.48 -10.34 -6.20
N LYS A 146 13.76 -11.08 -7.28
CA LYS A 146 13.96 -10.51 -8.61
C LYS A 146 12.75 -9.69 -9.06
N HIS A 147 11.54 -10.25 -8.99
CA HIS A 147 10.33 -9.53 -9.37
C HIS A 147 10.05 -8.31 -8.49
N ARG A 148 10.30 -8.38 -7.19
CA ARG A 148 10.18 -7.22 -6.29
C ARG A 148 11.15 -6.11 -6.69
N ASN A 149 12.39 -6.46 -7.03
CA ASN A 149 13.38 -5.47 -7.48
C ASN A 149 13.01 -4.85 -8.82
N GLU A 150 12.47 -5.64 -9.76
CA GLU A 150 11.93 -5.13 -11.03
C GLU A 150 10.75 -4.18 -10.79
N PHE A 151 9.82 -4.59 -9.93
CA PHE A 151 8.64 -3.80 -9.55
C PHE A 151 9.05 -2.47 -8.90
N ILE A 152 9.91 -2.49 -7.89
CA ILE A 152 10.42 -1.28 -7.23
C ILE A 152 11.22 -0.43 -8.24
N GLY A 153 12.05 -1.06 -9.06
CA GLY A 153 12.84 -0.39 -10.10
C GLY A 153 11.97 0.40 -11.08
N TYR A 154 10.81 -0.14 -11.45
CA TYR A 154 9.82 0.57 -12.26
C TYR A 154 9.37 1.88 -11.61
N PHE A 155 8.94 1.86 -10.34
CA PHE A 155 8.48 3.08 -9.67
C PHE A 155 9.61 4.08 -9.45
N LEU A 156 10.81 3.61 -9.09
CA LEU A 156 11.96 4.48 -8.92
C LEU A 156 12.38 5.17 -10.22
N ALA A 157 12.30 4.46 -11.36
CA ALA A 157 12.56 5.04 -12.68
C ALA A 157 11.53 6.10 -13.09
N HIS A 158 10.31 6.02 -12.56
CA HIS A 158 9.21 6.94 -12.87
C HIS A 158 8.89 7.93 -11.75
N LYS A 159 9.68 7.98 -10.68
CA LYS A 159 9.41 8.78 -9.48
C LYS A 159 9.11 10.26 -9.77
N ASP A 160 9.78 10.82 -10.78
CA ASP A 160 9.66 12.25 -11.13
C ASP A 160 8.39 12.55 -11.95
N TYR A 161 7.70 11.51 -12.46
CA TYR A 161 6.42 11.63 -13.17
C TYR A 161 5.22 11.49 -12.24
N TYR A 162 5.39 10.89 -11.05
CA TYR A 162 4.31 10.73 -10.08
C TYR A 162 3.98 12.04 -9.36
N TYR A 163 2.70 12.20 -9.05
CA TYR A 163 2.28 13.23 -8.11
C TYR A 163 2.68 12.83 -6.70
N THR A 164 3.62 13.54 -6.11
CA THR A 164 3.92 13.43 -4.68
C THR A 164 2.97 14.32 -3.91
N ILE A 165 2.08 13.73 -3.11
CA ILE A 165 1.34 14.48 -2.09
C ILE A 165 2.32 14.65 -0.92
N THR A 166 2.84 15.86 -0.73
CA THR A 166 3.61 16.18 0.47
C THR A 166 2.64 16.28 1.65
N ASP A 167 2.90 15.53 2.72
CA ASP A 167 2.07 15.51 3.92
C ASP A 167 1.82 16.94 4.43
N GLY A 168 0.55 17.35 4.46
CA GLY A 168 0.10 18.63 5.03
C GLY A 168 -0.11 19.78 4.04
N GLU A 169 0.22 19.62 2.75
CA GLU A 169 -0.01 20.64 1.73
C GLU A 169 -1.11 20.22 0.75
N ILE A 170 -1.90 21.19 0.27
CA ILE A 170 -2.87 20.96 -0.81
C ILE A 170 -2.07 20.48 -2.04
N PRO A 171 -2.40 19.34 -2.65
CA PRO A 171 -1.66 18.83 -3.80
C PRO A 171 -1.54 19.91 -4.87
N MET A 172 -0.32 20.39 -5.12
CA MET A 172 -0.07 21.33 -6.20
C MET A 172 -0.04 20.57 -7.51
N TRP A 173 -1.18 20.54 -8.20
CA TRP A 173 -1.28 20.06 -9.56
C TRP A 173 -0.34 20.91 -10.44
N LYS A 174 0.67 20.29 -11.04
CA LYS A 174 1.57 20.97 -11.98
C LYS A 174 0.79 21.28 -13.27
N ILE A 175 0.57 22.56 -13.54
CA ILE A 175 0.01 23.09 -14.79
C ILE A 175 1.04 24.09 -15.35
N PRO A 176 1.43 24.05 -16.64
CA PRO A 176 0.95 23.20 -17.72
C PRO A 176 1.67 21.85 -17.81
N ILE A 177 0.92 20.84 -18.25
CA ILE A 177 1.37 19.44 -18.44
C ILE A 177 2.23 19.37 -19.70
N GLN A 178 3.53 19.67 -19.59
CA GLN A 178 4.46 19.45 -20.71
C GLN A 178 4.77 17.95 -20.91
N ASN A 179 4.56 17.13 -19.87
CA ASN A 179 4.63 15.68 -19.90
C ASN A 179 3.44 15.08 -19.14
N PRO A 180 2.78 14.01 -19.63
CA PRO A 180 1.68 13.38 -18.90
C PRO A 180 2.22 12.84 -17.56
N HIS A 181 1.78 13.44 -16.47
CA HIS A 181 2.07 12.95 -15.13
C HIS A 181 1.30 11.65 -14.87
N ARG A 182 1.78 10.87 -13.90
CA ARG A 182 1.20 9.58 -13.53
C ARG A 182 0.47 9.70 -12.21
N ILE A 183 -0.78 9.25 -12.19
CA ILE A 183 -1.62 9.15 -11.00
C ILE A 183 -1.61 7.68 -10.57
N LEU A 184 -1.13 7.42 -9.36
CA LEU A 184 -1.16 6.10 -8.75
C LEU A 184 -2.46 5.93 -7.97
N ILE A 185 -3.18 4.85 -8.25
CA ILE A 185 -4.35 4.42 -7.50
C ILE A 185 -4.02 3.03 -6.92
N PHE A 186 -4.12 2.90 -5.60
CA PHE A 186 -3.96 1.62 -4.91
C PHE A 186 -5.32 1.04 -4.58
N HIS A 187 -5.46 -0.27 -4.76
CA HIS A 187 -6.66 -1.01 -4.40
C HIS A 187 -6.26 -2.28 -3.63
N ASP A 188 -7.03 -2.59 -2.59
CA ASP A 188 -6.84 -3.73 -1.69
C ASP A 188 -8.16 -4.04 -0.96
N GLU A 189 -8.38 -5.29 -0.58
CA GLU A 189 -9.51 -5.72 0.25
C GLU A 189 -9.10 -5.97 1.70
N SER A 190 -9.98 -5.63 2.63
CA SER A 190 -9.77 -5.89 4.05
C SER A 190 -11.02 -6.49 4.70
N THR A 191 -10.82 -7.51 5.53
CA THR A 191 -11.91 -8.12 6.31
C THR A 191 -11.92 -7.53 7.72
N PHE A 192 -13.04 -6.95 8.12
CA PHE A 192 -13.25 -6.43 9.48
C PHE A 192 -14.05 -7.44 10.30
N ARG A 193 -13.56 -7.82 11.48
CA ARG A 193 -14.26 -8.76 12.38
C ARG A 193 -15.07 -8.02 13.44
N SER A 194 -16.25 -8.53 13.77
CA SER A 194 -17.11 -8.00 14.85
C SER A 194 -16.40 -8.13 16.20
N GLY A 195 -15.68 -7.08 16.59
CA GLY A 195 -14.80 -7.04 17.77
C GLY A 195 -13.72 -5.98 17.67
N GLU A 196 -13.40 -5.51 16.45
CA GLU A 196 -12.56 -4.33 16.24
C GLU A 196 -13.37 -3.05 16.51
N VAL A 197 -13.48 -2.69 17.79
CA VAL A 197 -14.19 -1.48 18.23
C VAL A 197 -13.31 -0.25 18.03
N SER A 198 -13.10 0.13 16.78
CA SER A 198 -12.69 1.49 16.42
C SER A 198 -13.68 2.03 15.38
N LEU A 199 -14.79 2.58 15.87
CA LEU A 199 -15.84 3.23 15.07
C LEU A 199 -15.38 4.55 14.41
N LYS A 200 -14.07 4.84 14.37
CA LYS A 200 -13.54 6.10 13.85
C LYS A 200 -12.31 5.84 13.00
N ARG A 201 -12.48 5.96 11.68
CA ARG A 201 -11.40 6.08 10.71
C ARG A 201 -11.41 7.50 10.16
N TRP A 202 -10.22 8.07 9.97
CA TRP A 202 -10.07 9.26 9.15
C TRP A 202 -10.21 8.83 7.68
N PHE A 203 -11.31 9.23 7.06
CA PHE A 203 -11.48 9.12 5.62
C PHE A 203 -11.11 10.46 5.02
N PHE A 204 -10.11 10.47 4.13
CA PHE A 204 -9.94 11.61 3.25
C PHE A 204 -11.16 11.63 2.32
N GLY A 205 -11.84 12.79 2.25
CA GLY A 205 -13.05 12.96 1.45
C GLY A 205 -12.74 12.86 -0.04
N GLU A 206 -12.63 11.64 -0.55
CA GLU A 206 -12.51 11.34 -1.99
C GLU A 206 -13.85 11.38 -2.73
N ASN A 207 -14.89 11.92 -2.08
CA ASN A 207 -16.21 12.05 -2.69
C ASN A 207 -16.09 12.81 -4.00
N THR A 208 -16.65 12.23 -5.05
CA THR A 208 -16.72 12.92 -6.33
C THR A 208 -17.52 14.20 -6.15
N PRO A 209 -16.96 15.37 -6.55
CA PRO A 209 -17.67 16.64 -6.53
C PRO A 209 -19.07 16.48 -7.10
N GLU A 210 -20.06 17.13 -6.48
CA GLU A 210 -21.47 16.91 -6.81
C GLU A 210 -21.80 17.17 -8.28
N ASN A 211 -21.12 18.13 -8.91
CA ASN A 211 -21.25 18.42 -10.33
C ASN A 211 -20.74 17.25 -11.19
N GLU A 212 -19.53 16.75 -10.93
CA GLU A 212 -18.96 15.60 -11.63
C GLU A 212 -19.83 14.34 -11.44
N TRP A 213 -20.37 14.16 -10.22
CA TRP A 213 -21.26 13.04 -9.91
C TRP A 213 -22.59 13.11 -10.69
N LYS A 214 -23.23 14.28 -10.75
CA LYS A 214 -24.46 14.48 -11.51
C LYS A 214 -24.26 14.16 -12.99
N GLU A 215 -23.16 14.64 -13.58
CA GLU A 215 -22.81 14.32 -14.96
C GLU A 215 -22.58 12.81 -15.16
N ALA A 216 -21.86 12.17 -14.25
CA ALA A 216 -21.60 10.73 -14.29
C ALA A 216 -22.89 9.91 -14.24
N THR A 217 -23.78 10.19 -13.28
CA THR A 217 -25.07 9.47 -13.13
C THR A 217 -26.05 9.73 -14.29
N ALA A 218 -25.96 10.88 -14.96
CA ALA A 218 -26.76 11.17 -16.14
C ALA A 218 -26.33 10.33 -17.36
N LYS A 219 -25.04 10.00 -17.47
CA LYS A 219 -24.49 9.14 -18.54
C LYS A 219 -24.56 7.66 -18.19
N TYR A 220 -24.21 7.31 -16.95
CA TYR A 220 -24.10 5.94 -16.45
C TYR A 220 -25.16 5.70 -15.36
N ILE A 221 -26.34 5.27 -15.81
CA ILE A 221 -27.46 4.96 -14.92
C ILE A 221 -27.07 3.91 -13.87
N THR A 222 -26.19 2.97 -14.23
CA THR A 222 -25.61 1.92 -13.37
C THR A 222 -24.99 2.47 -12.09
N LEU A 223 -24.51 3.71 -12.07
CA LEU A 223 -23.94 4.32 -10.87
C LEU A 223 -24.99 4.56 -9.76
N SER A 224 -26.27 4.62 -10.13
CA SER A 224 -27.41 4.94 -9.27
C SER A 224 -28.34 3.74 -9.00
N VAL A 225 -28.03 2.56 -9.55
CA VAL A 225 -28.81 1.34 -9.35
C VAL A 225 -28.28 0.61 -8.13
N ASP A 226 -29.19 0.07 -7.30
CA ASP A 226 -28.83 -0.80 -6.19
C ASP A 226 -28.12 -2.05 -6.72
N SER A 227 -26.98 -2.37 -6.12
CA SER A 227 -26.23 -3.60 -6.37
C SER A 227 -26.12 -4.43 -5.10
N ASP A 228 -25.79 -5.70 -5.23
CA ASP A 228 -25.50 -6.58 -4.07
C ASP A 228 -24.28 -6.11 -3.26
N VAL A 229 -23.53 -5.15 -3.80
CA VAL A 229 -22.38 -4.48 -3.18
C VAL A 229 -22.81 -3.14 -2.58
N ASN A 230 -22.44 -2.87 -1.33
CA ASN A 230 -22.77 -1.61 -0.65
C ASN A 230 -21.67 -0.57 -0.91
N TYR A 231 -21.86 0.25 -1.94
CA TYR A 231 -20.96 1.36 -2.26
C TYR A 231 -21.09 2.52 -1.27
N ILE A 232 -19.96 3.15 -0.93
CA ILE A 232 -19.95 4.45 -0.25
C ILE A 232 -20.34 5.53 -1.27
N ASP A 233 -21.19 6.48 -0.86
CA ASP A 233 -21.76 7.52 -1.72
C ASP A 233 -20.68 8.25 -2.55
N ARG A 234 -20.85 8.30 -3.88
CA ARG A 234 -19.96 8.97 -4.85
C ARG A 234 -18.50 8.49 -4.83
N THR A 235 -18.29 7.23 -4.44
CA THR A 235 -16.99 6.55 -4.48
C THR A 235 -17.09 5.22 -5.23
N ALA A 236 -15.94 4.65 -5.60
CA ALA A 236 -15.82 3.26 -6.04
C ALA A 236 -15.61 2.28 -4.86
N THR A 237 -15.44 2.81 -3.64
CA THR A 237 -15.26 2.01 -2.43
C THR A 237 -16.54 1.29 -2.08
N ALA A 238 -16.45 -0.02 -1.87
CA ALA A 238 -17.61 -0.85 -1.59
C ALA A 238 -17.37 -1.76 -0.39
N SER A 239 -18.46 -2.23 0.20
CA SER A 239 -18.46 -3.15 1.33
C SER A 239 -19.49 -4.26 1.14
N ILE A 240 -19.14 -5.43 1.66
CA ILE A 240 -20.00 -6.61 1.66
C ILE A 240 -20.22 -7.01 3.11
N ASN A 241 -21.47 -7.28 3.48
CA ASN A 241 -21.79 -7.74 4.82
C ASN A 241 -21.44 -9.23 4.95
N THR A 242 -20.43 -9.55 5.77
CA THR A 242 -20.05 -10.92 6.08
C THR A 242 -21.12 -11.56 6.97
N GLY A 243 -22.01 -12.35 6.38
CA GLY A 243 -23.12 -13.01 7.08
C GLY A 243 -24.02 -13.86 6.16
N THR A 244 -23.87 -13.73 4.85
CA THR A 244 -24.66 -14.43 3.82
C THR A 244 -23.78 -15.15 2.79
N ASP A 245 -22.63 -15.71 3.19
CA ASP A 245 -21.60 -16.31 2.30
C ASP A 245 -21.05 -15.36 1.22
N ALA A 246 -21.15 -14.05 1.44
CA ALA A 246 -20.70 -13.06 0.48
C ALA A 246 -19.19 -12.76 0.65
N TYR A 247 -18.40 -13.12 -0.36
CA TYR A 247 -17.00 -12.75 -0.54
C TYR A 247 -16.87 -11.84 -1.76
N PHE A 248 -15.81 -11.02 -1.82
CA PHE A 248 -15.43 -10.36 -3.07
C PHE A 248 -15.00 -11.43 -4.07
N ASP A 249 -15.80 -11.63 -5.12
CA ASP A 249 -15.47 -12.46 -6.26
C ASP A 249 -14.97 -11.59 -7.44
N ASN A 250 -14.66 -12.24 -8.57
CA ASN A 250 -14.16 -11.54 -9.75
C ASN A 250 -15.20 -10.56 -10.32
N ASP A 251 -16.49 -10.93 -10.34
CA ASP A 251 -17.56 -10.07 -10.85
C ASP A 251 -17.71 -8.81 -10.00
N THR A 252 -17.61 -8.96 -8.67
CA THR A 252 -17.64 -7.83 -7.74
C THR A 252 -16.44 -6.91 -7.95
N ALA A 253 -15.23 -7.46 -8.10
CA ALA A 253 -14.03 -6.67 -8.37
C ALA A 253 -14.12 -5.93 -9.72
N LEU A 254 -14.60 -6.61 -10.77
CA LEU A 254 -14.84 -6.00 -12.08
C LEU A 254 -15.87 -4.88 -12.01
N ALA A 255 -16.97 -5.06 -11.26
CA ALA A 255 -17.97 -4.02 -11.06
C ALA A 255 -17.39 -2.79 -10.34
N GLN A 256 -16.51 -3.00 -9.34
CA GLN A 256 -15.79 -1.91 -8.69
C GLN A 256 -14.88 -1.14 -9.66
N PHE A 257 -14.11 -1.85 -10.50
CA PHE A 257 -13.25 -1.22 -11.50
C PHE A 257 -14.05 -0.50 -12.58
N GLU A 258 -15.15 -1.09 -13.06
CA GLU A 258 -16.03 -0.43 -14.01
C GLU A 258 -16.59 0.86 -13.42
N ARG A 259 -17.08 0.82 -12.18
CA ARG A 259 -17.54 2.01 -11.46
C ARG A 259 -16.43 3.06 -11.34
N LEU A 260 -15.21 2.64 -10.96
CA LEU A 260 -14.05 3.53 -10.90
C LEU A 260 -13.81 4.21 -12.26
N PHE A 261 -13.76 3.45 -13.36
CA PHE A 261 -13.51 4.01 -14.70
C PHE A 261 -14.63 4.94 -15.18
N GLN A 262 -15.90 4.60 -14.92
CA GLN A 262 -17.04 5.47 -15.20
C GLN A 262 -16.91 6.82 -14.47
N MET A 263 -16.43 6.80 -13.23
CA MET A 263 -16.22 8.02 -12.44
C MET A 263 -14.99 8.81 -12.89
N LEU A 264 -13.90 8.12 -13.25
CA LEU A 264 -12.64 8.74 -13.68
C LEU A 264 -12.81 9.60 -14.94
N GLU A 265 -13.75 9.26 -15.82
CA GLU A 265 -14.06 10.04 -17.03
C GLU A 265 -14.41 11.51 -16.71
N PHE A 266 -15.05 11.76 -15.57
CA PHE A 266 -15.54 13.08 -15.19
C PHE A 266 -14.57 13.85 -14.30
N LYS A 267 -13.50 13.20 -13.81
CA LYS A 267 -12.49 13.82 -12.94
C LYS A 267 -11.63 14.79 -13.74
N GLN A 268 -12.02 16.06 -13.76
CA GLN A 268 -11.32 17.08 -14.56
C GLN A 268 -9.84 17.21 -14.16
N ARG A 269 -9.52 17.01 -12.88
CA ARG A 269 -8.15 17.04 -12.37
C ARG A 269 -7.28 15.92 -12.96
N TYR A 270 -7.89 14.80 -13.35
CA TYR A 270 -7.16 13.61 -13.82
C TYR A 270 -7.06 13.59 -15.34
N LYS A 271 -7.80 14.47 -16.02
CA LYS A 271 -7.76 14.64 -17.47
C LYS A 271 -6.32 14.87 -17.95
N TYR A 272 -5.94 14.15 -19.01
CA TYR A 272 -4.61 14.19 -19.63
C TYR A 272 -3.46 13.57 -18.82
N ASN A 273 -3.74 12.93 -17.68
CA ASN A 273 -2.76 12.16 -16.93
C ASN A 273 -2.80 10.67 -17.33
N GLN A 274 -1.69 9.98 -17.13
CA GLN A 274 -1.65 8.52 -17.15
C GLN A 274 -2.12 8.00 -15.80
N ILE A 275 -3.03 7.02 -15.79
CA ILE A 275 -3.50 6.37 -14.57
C ILE A 275 -2.84 5.01 -14.46
N GLU A 276 -2.17 4.77 -13.34
CA GLU A 276 -1.60 3.48 -12.99
C GLU A 276 -2.32 2.94 -11.77
N ILE A 277 -2.90 1.75 -11.91
CA ILE A 277 -3.61 1.07 -10.85
C ILE A 277 -2.71 -0.04 -10.32
N VAL A 278 -2.48 -0.04 -9.01
CA VAL A 278 -1.69 -1.05 -8.30
C VAL A 278 -2.65 -1.87 -7.45
N VAL A 279 -2.70 -3.17 -7.74
CA VAL A 279 -3.45 -4.19 -7.01
C VAL A 279 -2.50 -5.29 -6.54
N ASP A 280 -2.91 -6.06 -5.54
CA ASP A 280 -2.23 -7.30 -5.22
C ASP A 280 -2.45 -8.37 -6.32
N ASN A 281 -1.80 -9.53 -6.18
CA ASN A 281 -1.95 -10.63 -7.12
C ASN A 281 -3.02 -11.64 -6.69
N ALA A 282 -4.05 -11.23 -5.95
CA ALA A 282 -5.15 -12.09 -5.59
C ALA A 282 -5.77 -12.73 -6.84
N ARG A 283 -6.30 -13.95 -6.68
CA ARG A 283 -6.93 -14.71 -7.79
C ARG A 283 -8.09 -13.93 -8.42
N THR A 284 -8.82 -13.16 -7.62
CA THR A 284 -9.92 -12.28 -8.04
C THR A 284 -9.44 -11.15 -8.95
N HIS A 285 -8.25 -10.58 -8.70
CA HIS A 285 -7.65 -9.51 -9.51
C HIS A 285 -6.99 -10.00 -10.80
N THR A 286 -6.56 -11.25 -10.83
CA THR A 286 -5.80 -11.82 -11.95
C THR A 286 -6.63 -12.73 -12.86
N ALA A 287 -7.86 -13.07 -12.46
CA ALA A 287 -8.76 -13.86 -13.27
C ALA A 287 -9.12 -13.12 -14.56
N LYS A 288 -8.75 -13.72 -15.69
CA LYS A 288 -9.07 -13.22 -17.02
C LYS A 288 -10.48 -13.65 -17.38
N ALA A 289 -11.38 -12.68 -17.56
CA ALA A 289 -12.66 -12.91 -18.19
C ALA A 289 -12.46 -12.93 -19.71
N TYR A 290 -12.90 -14.00 -20.36
CA TYR A 290 -12.91 -14.11 -21.81
C TYR A 290 -14.35 -13.99 -22.29
N SER A 291 -14.67 -12.96 -23.06
CA SER A 291 -16.02 -12.81 -23.61
C SER A 291 -16.23 -13.80 -24.75
N LEU A 292 -17.34 -14.54 -24.71
CA LEU A 292 -17.74 -15.46 -25.79
C LEU A 292 -17.88 -14.73 -27.14
N GLN A 293 -18.19 -13.43 -27.13
CA GLN A 293 -18.32 -12.60 -28.32
C GLN A 293 -16.98 -12.35 -29.05
N GLU A 294 -15.86 -12.64 -28.38
CA GLU A 294 -14.53 -12.57 -28.98
C GLU A 294 -14.19 -13.81 -29.81
N PHE A 295 -14.97 -14.88 -29.66
CA PHE A 295 -14.81 -16.14 -30.37
C PHE A 295 -15.87 -16.27 -31.45
N GLY A 296 -15.45 -16.60 -32.67
CA GLY A 296 -16.43 -16.98 -33.69
C GLY A 296 -16.90 -18.42 -33.50
N LYS A 297 -18.08 -18.72 -34.07
CA LYS A 297 -18.72 -20.04 -33.92
C LYS A 297 -17.93 -21.20 -34.54
N ASN A 298 -17.30 -20.93 -35.68
CA ASN A 298 -16.73 -21.96 -36.57
C ASN A 298 -15.20 -21.93 -36.55
N ILE A 299 -14.57 -22.97 -37.08
CA ILE A 299 -13.12 -23.06 -37.24
C ILE A 299 -12.60 -21.93 -38.13
N GLY A 300 -11.46 -21.34 -37.75
CA GLY A 300 -10.78 -20.28 -38.52
C GLY A 300 -11.47 -18.91 -38.45
N THR A 301 -12.32 -18.70 -37.45
CA THR A 301 -12.99 -17.42 -37.21
C THR A 301 -12.27 -16.59 -36.13
N ARG A 302 -12.83 -15.44 -35.73
CA ARG A 302 -12.22 -14.53 -34.74
C ARG A 302 -11.86 -15.30 -33.45
N CYS A 303 -10.61 -15.18 -33.02
CA CYS A 303 -10.14 -15.68 -31.72
C CYS A 303 -8.86 -14.90 -31.35
N PRO A 304 -8.94 -13.94 -30.41
CA PRO A 304 -7.79 -13.08 -30.10
C PRO A 304 -6.76 -13.76 -29.19
N ILE A 305 -7.03 -14.97 -28.70
CA ILE A 305 -6.28 -15.62 -27.64
C ILE A 305 -5.72 -16.94 -28.16
N GLU A 306 -4.45 -17.22 -27.90
CA GLU A 306 -3.82 -18.47 -28.34
C GLU A 306 -4.18 -19.65 -27.43
N GLN A 307 -4.30 -19.39 -26.13
CA GLN A 307 -4.46 -20.41 -25.11
C GLN A 307 -5.21 -19.87 -23.89
N ILE A 308 -6.11 -20.68 -23.33
CA ILE A 308 -6.83 -20.40 -22.10
C ILE A 308 -6.33 -21.34 -21.02
N GLU A 309 -5.77 -20.77 -19.95
CA GLU A 309 -5.40 -21.51 -18.74
C GLU A 309 -6.46 -21.29 -17.67
N TYR A 310 -6.93 -22.37 -17.05
CA TYR A 310 -7.89 -22.31 -15.95
C TYR A 310 -7.63 -23.44 -14.94
N VAL A 311 -8.21 -23.32 -13.75
CA VAL A 311 -8.17 -24.36 -12.72
C VAL A 311 -9.57 -24.95 -12.63
N ASP A 312 -9.71 -26.26 -12.80
CA ASP A 312 -11.01 -26.94 -12.73
C ASP A 312 -11.53 -27.10 -11.30
N GLU A 313 -12.74 -27.65 -11.16
CA GLU A 313 -13.42 -27.90 -9.89
C GLU A 313 -12.65 -28.84 -8.94
N ASN A 314 -11.68 -29.60 -9.45
CA ASN A 314 -10.82 -30.49 -8.66
C ASN A 314 -9.46 -29.85 -8.32
N GLY A 315 -9.27 -28.56 -8.63
CA GLY A 315 -8.02 -27.85 -8.39
C GLY A 315 -6.92 -28.17 -9.42
N VAL A 316 -7.24 -28.83 -10.53
CA VAL A 316 -6.25 -29.21 -11.54
C VAL A 316 -6.11 -28.09 -12.56
N GLN A 317 -4.87 -27.67 -12.82
CA GLN A 317 -4.57 -26.70 -13.88
C GLN A 317 -4.83 -27.35 -15.25
N LYS A 318 -5.68 -26.72 -16.04
CA LYS A 318 -6.09 -27.12 -17.38
C LYS A 318 -5.70 -26.05 -18.38
N VAL A 319 -5.41 -26.49 -19.59
CA VAL A 319 -4.95 -25.64 -20.67
C VAL A 319 -5.73 -26.00 -21.93
N ILE A 320 -6.42 -25.02 -22.51
CA ILE A 320 -7.17 -25.16 -23.75
C ILE A 320 -6.45 -24.38 -24.83
N ASP A 321 -5.95 -25.09 -25.84
CA ASP A 321 -5.40 -24.44 -27.02
C ASP A 321 -6.55 -23.92 -27.88
N CYS A 322 -6.56 -22.61 -28.14
CA CYS A 322 -7.56 -21.97 -28.99
C CYS A 322 -7.24 -22.10 -30.48
N TYR A 323 -6.14 -22.77 -30.84
CA TYR A 323 -5.72 -23.03 -32.22
C TYR A 323 -5.41 -24.52 -32.41
N PHE A 324 -5.66 -25.03 -33.62
CA PHE A 324 -5.30 -26.41 -33.95
C PHE A 324 -3.78 -26.54 -34.08
N LYS A 325 -3.16 -27.35 -33.21
CA LYS A 325 -1.72 -27.65 -33.27
C LYS A 325 -1.33 -28.60 -34.41
N GLY A 326 -2.29 -29.37 -34.95
CA GLY A 326 -2.08 -30.35 -36.03
C GLY A 326 -3.34 -30.65 -36.82
N GLY A 327 -3.23 -31.54 -37.82
CA GLY A 327 -4.34 -31.95 -38.70
C GLY A 327 -4.66 -30.95 -39.83
N GLU A 328 -5.76 -31.19 -40.54
CA GLU A 328 -6.19 -30.39 -41.70
C GLU A 328 -6.47 -28.92 -41.37
N ASN A 329 -6.76 -28.62 -40.10
CA ASN A 329 -7.03 -27.26 -39.62
C ASN A 329 -5.85 -26.60 -38.91
N LYS A 330 -4.63 -27.16 -39.00
CA LYS A 330 -3.44 -26.62 -38.32
C LYS A 330 -3.28 -25.11 -38.53
N GLY A 331 -3.08 -24.38 -37.43
CA GLY A 331 -2.90 -22.92 -37.43
C GLY A 331 -4.20 -22.11 -37.58
N LYS A 332 -5.35 -22.75 -37.77
CA LYS A 332 -6.66 -22.08 -37.67
C LYS A 332 -7.10 -22.03 -36.22
N SER A 333 -7.86 -21.00 -35.87
CA SER A 333 -8.52 -20.89 -34.57
C SER A 333 -9.61 -21.97 -34.43
N LYS A 334 -9.78 -22.45 -33.21
CA LYS A 334 -10.92 -23.25 -32.78
C LYS A 334 -12.08 -22.28 -32.53
N GLY A 335 -13.20 -22.50 -33.22
CA GLY A 335 -14.44 -21.79 -32.89
C GLY A 335 -15.05 -22.32 -31.60
N LEU A 336 -16.07 -21.63 -31.07
CA LEU A 336 -16.76 -22.01 -29.82
C LEU A 336 -17.22 -23.48 -29.83
N VAL A 337 -17.74 -23.96 -30.95
CA VAL A 337 -18.24 -25.35 -31.07
C VAL A 337 -17.12 -26.37 -30.82
N GLU A 338 -15.90 -26.09 -31.26
CA GLU A 338 -14.78 -27.00 -31.05
C GLU A 338 -14.21 -26.88 -29.64
N LEU A 339 -14.16 -25.67 -29.08
CA LEU A 339 -13.77 -25.44 -27.69
C LEU A 339 -14.71 -26.15 -26.70
N CYS A 340 -16.02 -26.15 -26.96
CA CYS A 340 -16.99 -26.89 -26.14
C CYS A 340 -16.75 -28.40 -26.18
N LYS A 341 -16.35 -28.97 -27.32
CA LYS A 341 -16.00 -30.40 -27.40
C LYS A 341 -14.75 -30.71 -26.57
N ASP A 342 -13.72 -29.87 -26.65
CA ASP A 342 -12.50 -30.02 -25.85
C ASP A 342 -12.81 -29.96 -24.34
N LEU A 343 -13.80 -29.15 -23.96
CA LEU A 343 -14.32 -29.03 -22.59
C LEU A 343 -15.31 -30.13 -22.19
N GLY A 344 -15.69 -31.03 -23.10
CA GLY A 344 -16.69 -32.07 -22.84
C GLY A 344 -18.13 -31.56 -22.69
N VAL A 345 -18.41 -30.32 -23.10
CA VAL A 345 -19.74 -29.71 -23.04
C VAL A 345 -20.58 -30.18 -24.23
N GLN A 346 -21.74 -30.79 -23.97
CA GLN A 346 -22.67 -31.20 -25.01
C GLN A 346 -23.51 -30.02 -25.49
N LEU A 347 -23.27 -29.56 -26.73
CA LEU A 347 -24.07 -28.50 -27.34
C LEU A 347 -25.31 -29.08 -28.05
N PRO A 348 -26.48 -28.43 -27.94
CA PRO A 348 -27.65 -28.73 -28.76
C PRO A 348 -27.34 -28.55 -30.25
N ALA A 349 -27.96 -29.38 -31.11
CA ALA A 349 -27.74 -29.36 -32.56
C ALA A 349 -28.07 -28.00 -33.23
N LYS A 350 -28.85 -27.13 -32.58
CA LYS A 350 -29.25 -25.81 -33.07
C LYS A 350 -29.12 -24.72 -31.99
N ILE A 351 -27.93 -24.55 -31.42
CA ILE A 351 -27.63 -23.46 -30.49
C ILE A 351 -27.31 -22.16 -31.26
N LYS A 352 -27.90 -21.01 -30.87
CA LYS A 352 -27.44 -19.69 -31.37
C LYS A 352 -26.23 -19.25 -30.57
N LEU A 353 -25.46 -18.29 -31.10
CA LEU A 353 -24.27 -17.80 -30.41
C LEU A 353 -24.62 -17.16 -29.06
N ASP A 354 -25.77 -16.48 -29.00
CA ASP A 354 -26.29 -15.84 -27.79
C ASP A 354 -26.84 -16.84 -26.75
N ASP A 355 -26.99 -18.11 -27.15
CA ASP A 355 -27.51 -19.20 -26.32
C ASP A 355 -26.38 -20.15 -25.84
N ILE A 356 -25.13 -19.93 -26.27
CA ILE A 356 -23.90 -20.59 -25.76
C ILE A 356 -23.39 -19.75 -24.59
#